data_AF-A0A3C1LC84-F1
#
_entry.id   AF-A0A3C1LC84-F1
#
_cell.length_a   1.000
_cell.length_b   1.000
_cell.length_c   1.000
_cell.angle_alpha   90.00
_cell.angle_beta   90.00
_cell.angle_gamma   90.00
#
_symmetry.space_group_name_H-M   'P 1'
#
loop_
_entity.id
_entity.type
_entity.pdbx_description
1 polymer ?
#
loop_
_entity_poly.entity_id
_entity_poly.type
_entity_poly.pdbx_seq_one_letter_code
_entity_poly.pdbx_strand_id
1 'polypeptide(L)' 'MFGVTILGNNSAIPAYDRHPTAQVVTLNEQLFLIDCG' A
#
# COMPACT_ATOMS: atom_id res chain seq x y z
N MET A 1 17.98 1.76 1.57
CA MET A 1 17.34 0.81 0.62
C MET A 1 15.93 1.29 0.34
N PHE A 2 15.49 1.22 -0.92
CA PHE A 2 14.11 1.54 -1.33
C PHE A 2 13.30 0.24 -1.41
N GLY A 3 12.06 0.26 -0.93
CA GLY A 3 11.14 -0.88 -1.01
C GLY A 3 9.68 -0.44 -0.98
N VAL A 4 8.80 -1.26 -1.53
CA VAL A 4 7.35 -1.04 -1.53
C VAL A 4 6.66 -2.31 -1.05
N THR A 5 5.86 -2.19 0.00
CA THR A 5 4.95 -3.22 0.46
C THR A 5 3.53 -2.84 0.06
N ILE A 6 2.88 -3.70 -0.72
CA ILE A 6 1.50 -3.51 -1.17
C ILE A 6 0.57 -4.11 -0.11
N LEU A 7 -0.24 -3.26 0.54
CA LEU A 7 -1.26 -3.69 1.49
C LEU A 7 -2.63 -3.86 0.82
N GLY A 8 -2.90 -3.01 -0.17
CA GLY A 8 -4.07 -3.13 -1.04
C GLY A 8 -3.83 -2.50 -2.41
N ASN A 9 -4.57 -2.98 -3.41
CA ASN A 9 -4.35 -2.67 -4.82
C ASN A 9 -5.64 -2.66 -5.66
N ASN A 10 -6.80 -2.57 -5.01
CA ASN A 10 -8.06 -2.50 -5.73
C ASN A 10 -8.60 -1.06 -5.78
N SER A 11 -9.26 -0.72 -6.89
CA SER A 11 -9.87 0.59 -7.06
C SER A 11 -11.28 0.61 -6.49
N ALA A 12 -11.66 1.74 -5.87
CA ALA A 12 -12.99 2.09 -5.35
C ALA A 12 -13.55 1.21 -4.22
N ILE A 13 -13.63 -0.12 -4.41
CA ILE A 13 -14.23 -1.06 -3.46
C ILE A 13 -13.36 -2.31 -3.30
N PRO A 14 -13.46 -3.06 -2.18
CA PRO A 14 -12.84 -4.37 -2.08
C PRO A 14 -13.42 -5.36 -3.12
N ALA A 15 -12.57 -6.21 -3.72
CA ALA A 15 -13.04 -7.27 -4.62
C ALA A 15 -12.02 -8.41 -4.75
N TYR A 16 -12.51 -9.65 -4.80
CA TYR A 16 -11.70 -10.86 -5.00
C TYR A 16 -10.52 -10.95 -4.01
N ASP A 17 -10.78 -10.72 -2.73
CA ASP A 17 -9.77 -10.71 -1.66
C ASP A 17 -8.67 -9.64 -1.85
N ARG A 18 -8.98 -8.57 -2.60
CA ARG A 18 -8.13 -7.39 -2.73
C ARG A 18 -8.75 -6.21 -1.98
N HIS A 19 -7.95 -5.61 -1.12
CA HIS A 19 -8.27 -4.40 -0.37
C HIS A 19 -8.11 -3.16 -1.25
N PRO A 20 -8.75 -2.02 -0.90
CA PRO A 20 -8.53 -0.77 -1.60
C PRO A 20 -7.09 -0.27 -1.45
N THR A 21 -6.69 0.73 -2.24
CA THR A 21 -5.28 1.15 -2.34
C THR A 21 -4.67 1.56 -1.00
N ALA A 22 -3.60 0.87 -0.61
CA ALA A 22 -2.72 1.26 0.49
C ALA A 22 -1.33 0.65 0.29
N GLN A 23 -0.27 1.44 0.44
CA GLN A 23 1.12 0.97 0.32
C GLN A 23 2.01 1.55 1.41
N VAL A 24 2.99 0.77 1.84
CA VAL A 24 4.09 1.26 2.67
C VAL A 24 5.34 1.37 1.81
N VAL A 25 5.83 2.60 1.65
CA VAL A 25 7.13 2.87 1.03
C VAL A 25 8.18 2.87 2.14
N THR A 26 9.21 2.05 1.97
CA THR A 26 10.41 2.06 2.82
C THR A 26 11.49 2.85 2.10
N LEU A 27 11.99 3.92 2.72
CA LEU A 27 13.10 4.71 2.20
C LEU A 27 13.99 5.14 3.36
N ASN A 28 15.29 4.83 3.27
CA ASN A 28 16.28 5.18 4.30
C ASN A 28 15.85 4.76 5.72
N GLU A 29 15.33 3.53 5.85
CA GLU A 29 14.82 2.95 7.11
C GLU A 29 13.58 3.65 7.69
N GLN A 30 13.02 4.62 6.98
CA GLN A 30 11.75 5.25 7.30
C GLN A 30 10.62 4.58 6.53
N LEU A 31 9.45 4.51 7.19
CA LEU A 31 8.22 3.97 6.63
C LEU A 31 7.25 5.12 6.33
N PHE A 32 6.75 5.16 5.10
CA PHE A 32 5.76 6.13 4.64
C PHE A 32 4.51 5.37 4.20
N LEU A 33 3.37 5.66 4.83
CA LEU A 33 2.08 5.16 4.37
C LEU A 33 1.57 6.07 3.25
N ILE A 34 1.32 5.48 2.08
CA ILE A 34 0.72 6.13 0.92
C ILE A 34 -0.67 5.53 0.74
N ASP A 35 -1.67 6.41 0.71
CA ASP A 35 -3.09 6.08 0.80
C ASP A 35 -3.49 5.26 2.04
N CYS A 36 -4.79 5.13 2.27
CA CYS A 36 -5.37 4.37 3.38
C CYS A 36 -6.79 3.89 3.06
N GLY A 37 -7.00 3.48 1.81
CA GLY A 37 -8.28 2.92 1.34
C GLY A 37 -8.59 1.56 1.93
#